data_AF-E0NSG1-F1
#
_entry.id   AF-E0NSG1-F1
#
_cell.length_a   1.000
_cell.length_b   1.000
_cell.length_c   1.000
_cell.angle_alpha   90.00
_cell.angle_beta   90.00
_cell.angle_gamma   90.00
#
_symmetry.space_group_name_H-M   'P 1'
#
loop_
_entity.id
_entity.type
_entity.pdbx_description
1 polymer ?
#
loop_
_entity_poly.entity_id
_entity_poly.type
_entity_poly.pdbx_seq_one_letter_code
_entity_poly.pdbx_strand_id
1 'polypeptide(L)'
;MSNVMEYKEIEMCGDDEHVRYSLKKAGRYPLIAIGVNPSKARIDKSDQTVTRVMKIAEHNGFDSFVMLNLYPQPSTNPNELHSDKEFNESYHQKNIEEIRHLLSKGMENKPVILVAFGNLIGKRNYLKRCFRDIASVCLPYCKEWKQLGSLTKKRKSTASITRITSTLARF
;
A
#
# COMPACT_ATOMS: atom_id res chain seq x y z
N MET A 1 -5.24 19.28 18.83
CA MET A 1 -4.76 19.71 17.50
C MET A 1 -4.48 18.44 16.71
N SER A 2 -5.21 18.18 15.63
CA SER A 2 -4.84 17.10 14.69
C SER A 2 -3.57 17.56 13.98
N ASN A 3 -2.47 16.84 14.19
CA ASN A 3 -1.21 17.15 13.52
C ASN A 3 -1.36 16.74 12.06
N VAL A 4 -1.27 17.72 11.14
CA VAL A 4 -1.39 17.45 9.70
C VAL A 4 -0.21 16.60 9.27
N MET A 5 -0.47 15.48 8.58
CA MET A 5 0.61 14.64 8.07
C MET A 5 1.26 15.35 6.88
N GLU A 6 2.46 15.89 7.09
CA GLU A 6 3.23 16.52 6.02
C GLU A 6 4.00 15.49 5.18
N TYR A 7 4.12 15.75 3.88
CA TYR A 7 4.95 14.95 2.99
C TYR A 7 6.41 15.38 3.10
N LYS A 8 7.06 15.01 4.20
CA LYS A 8 8.46 15.30 4.51
C LYS A 8 9.12 14.10 5.15
N GLU A 9 10.43 13.99 5.01
CA GLU A 9 11.24 12.86 5.53
C GLU A 9 10.76 11.53 4.95
N ILE A 10 10.54 11.53 3.64
CA ILE A 10 10.06 10.36 2.92
C ILE A 10 11.25 9.48 2.58
N GLU A 11 11.15 8.22 2.99
CA GLU A 11 12.08 7.16 2.63
C GLU A 11 11.50 6.35 1.46
N MET A 12 12.38 5.87 0.59
CA MET A 12 12.04 5.02 -0.53
C MET A 12 12.96 3.81 -0.57
N CYS A 13 12.42 2.65 -0.93
CA CYS A 13 13.18 1.44 -1.18
C CYS A 13 12.98 1.01 -2.64
N GLY A 14 14.08 0.83 -3.37
CA GLY A 14 14.11 0.58 -4.81
C GLY A 14 14.92 1.65 -5.56
N ASP A 15 15.29 1.36 -6.81
CA ASP A 15 16.02 2.28 -7.69
C ASP A 15 15.13 3.31 -8.38
N ASP A 16 13.82 3.07 -8.33
CA ASP A 16 12.78 3.89 -8.92
C ASP A 16 12.79 4.06 -10.45
N GLU A 17 13.70 3.35 -11.11
CA GLU A 17 13.76 3.22 -12.56
C GLU A 17 13.07 1.93 -13.00
N HIS A 18 13.35 0.85 -12.28
CA HIS A 18 12.86 -0.49 -12.55
C HIS A 18 11.91 -0.99 -11.46
N VAL A 19 12.21 -0.64 -10.21
CA VAL A 19 11.50 -1.14 -9.04
C VAL A 19 11.35 -0.09 -7.95
N ARG A 20 10.17 -0.02 -7.34
CA ARG A 20 9.94 0.66 -6.06
C ARG A 20 9.13 -0.26 -5.15
N TYR A 21 9.79 -0.80 -4.13
CA TYR A 21 9.20 -1.74 -3.17
C TYR A 21 8.36 -1.03 -2.12
N SER A 22 8.82 0.13 -1.66
CA SER A 22 8.07 0.93 -0.68
C SER A 22 8.38 2.41 -0.76
N LEU A 23 7.43 3.20 -0.27
CA LEU A 23 7.56 4.63 0.00
C LEU A 23 6.92 4.89 1.35
N LYS A 24 7.64 5.49 2.30
CA LYS A 24 7.14 5.64 3.67
C LYS A 24 7.55 6.95 4.31
N LYS A 25 6.72 7.40 5.24
CA LYS A 25 7.09 8.36 6.27
C LYS A 25 7.27 7.60 7.59
N ALA A 26 8.41 7.75 8.26
CA ALA A 26 8.63 7.12 9.55
C ALA A 26 7.71 7.70 10.64
N GLY A 27 7.33 6.87 11.60
CA GLY A 27 6.53 7.21 12.77
C GLY A 27 6.25 5.96 13.60
N ARG A 28 5.48 6.09 14.69
CA ARG A 28 5.28 4.99 15.65
C ARG A 28 4.05 4.15 15.33
N TYR A 29 3.07 4.72 14.64
CA TYR A 29 1.80 4.08 14.35
C TYR A 29 1.40 4.28 12.88
N PRO A 30 2.01 3.51 11.95
CA PRO A 30 1.76 3.67 10.53
C PRO A 30 0.46 3.03 10.07
N LEU A 31 -0.19 3.69 9.11
CA LEU A 31 -1.11 3.03 8.18
C LEU A 31 -0.30 2.41 7.03
N ILE A 32 -0.38 1.09 6.86
CA ILE A 32 0.21 0.43 5.69
C ILE A 32 -0.86 0.36 4.59
N ALA A 33 -0.62 0.96 3.43
CA ALA A 33 -1.51 0.86 2.27
C ALA A 33 -0.90 -0.04 1.19
N ILE A 34 -1.70 -0.91 0.58
CA ILE A 34 -1.29 -1.76 -0.54
C ILE A 34 -2.02 -1.29 -1.80
N GLY A 35 -1.28 -0.64 -2.70
CA GLY A 35 -1.72 -0.26 -4.04
C GLY A 35 -1.41 -1.33 -5.09
N VAL A 36 -1.69 -1.05 -6.36
CA VAL A 36 -1.38 -1.96 -7.48
C VAL A 36 0.11 -1.94 -7.79
N ASN A 37 0.63 -0.76 -8.11
CA ASN A 37 2.00 -0.53 -8.52
C ASN A 37 2.41 0.91 -8.18
N PRO A 38 3.71 1.18 -8.01
CA PRO A 38 4.21 2.53 -7.80
C PRO A 38 3.86 3.44 -8.98
N SER A 39 3.37 4.65 -8.69
CA SER A 39 3.06 5.68 -9.68
C SER A 39 4.03 6.86 -9.56
N LYS A 40 3.53 8.09 -9.50
CA LYS A 40 4.34 9.32 -9.63
C LYS A 40 5.01 9.78 -8.34
N ALA A 41 4.61 9.27 -7.18
CA ALA A 41 5.16 9.72 -5.89
C ALA A 41 6.64 9.35 -5.73
N ARG A 42 7.50 10.34 -5.44
CA ARG A 42 8.94 10.21 -5.16
C ARG A 42 9.29 10.85 -3.83
N ILE A 43 10.52 10.71 -3.35
CA ILE A 43 10.96 11.22 -2.04
C ILE A 43 10.69 12.72 -1.82
N ASP A 44 10.70 13.53 -2.89
CA ASP A 44 10.54 14.99 -2.87
C ASP A 44 9.13 15.44 -3.31
N LYS A 45 8.32 14.54 -3.88
CA LYS A 45 7.02 14.89 -4.46
C LYS A 45 5.98 13.78 -4.32
N SER A 46 4.87 14.08 -3.62
CA SER A 46 3.70 13.19 -3.57
C SER A 46 2.93 13.16 -4.89
N ASP A 47 2.14 12.10 -5.08
CA ASP A 47 1.04 12.05 -6.05
C ASP A 47 -0.34 12.00 -5.37
N GLN A 48 -1.41 11.95 -6.16
CA GLN A 48 -2.79 11.92 -5.65
C GLN A 48 -3.09 10.66 -4.81
N THR A 49 -2.48 9.52 -5.15
CA THR A 49 -2.68 8.25 -4.45
C THR A 49 -2.08 8.33 -3.05
N VAL A 50 -0.82 8.75 -2.95
CA VAL A 50 -0.13 8.89 -1.65
C VAL A 50 -0.74 10.01 -0.82
N THR A 51 -1.11 11.15 -1.44
CA THR A 51 -1.85 12.22 -0.75
C THR A 51 -3.16 11.71 -0.15
N ARG A 52 -3.88 10.83 -0.87
CA ARG A 52 -5.12 10.23 -0.36
C ARG A 52 -4.85 9.28 0.80
N VAL A 53 -3.79 8.47 0.72
CA VAL A 53 -3.37 7.58 1.82
C VAL A 53 -3.02 8.38 3.07
N MET A 54 -2.26 9.47 2.94
CA MET A 54 -1.93 10.35 4.06
C MET A 54 -3.16 10.97 4.72
N LYS A 55 -4.12 11.46 3.91
CA LYS A 55 -5.39 11.98 4.44
C LYS A 55 -6.22 10.91 5.15
N ILE A 56 -6.18 9.67 4.68
CA ILE A 56 -6.84 8.55 5.37
C ILE A 56 -6.12 8.25 6.69
N ALA A 57 -4.79 8.24 6.67
CA ALA A 57 -3.96 8.01 7.85
C ALA A 57 -4.28 9.06 8.94
N GLU A 58 -4.20 10.34 8.59
CA GLU A 58 -4.50 11.47 9.48
C GLU A 58 -5.90 11.38 10.09
N HIS A 59 -6.94 11.21 9.26
CA HIS A 59 -8.32 11.15 9.74
C HIS A 59 -8.61 9.94 10.65
N ASN A 60 -7.79 8.89 10.60
CA ASN A 60 -7.96 7.69 11.41
C ASN A 60 -6.92 7.59 12.55
N GLY A 61 -6.20 8.68 12.84
CA GLY A 61 -5.28 8.78 13.98
C GLY A 61 -3.94 8.07 13.80
N PHE A 62 -3.54 7.77 12.57
CA PHE A 62 -2.20 7.26 12.25
C PHE A 62 -1.22 8.44 12.11
N ASP A 63 -0.01 8.28 12.65
CA ASP A 63 1.02 9.33 12.66
C ASP A 63 1.99 9.24 11.46
N SER A 64 1.90 8.15 10.71
CA SER A 64 2.81 7.79 9.62
C SER A 64 2.12 6.92 8.59
N PHE A 65 2.81 6.65 7.48
CA PHE A 65 2.31 5.75 6.44
C PHE A 65 3.44 4.93 5.81
N VAL A 66 3.06 3.76 5.30
CA VAL A 66 3.88 2.96 4.39
C VAL A 66 3.02 2.64 3.17
N MET A 67 3.49 3.02 1.98
CA MET A 67 2.89 2.65 0.70
C MET A 67 3.65 1.46 0.13
N LEU A 68 2.99 0.30 0.12
CA LEU A 68 3.41 -0.93 -0.56
C LEU A 68 2.59 -1.12 -1.83
N ASN A 69 3.03 -2.03 -2.69
CA ASN A 69 2.33 -2.36 -3.93
C ASN A 69 2.30 -3.86 -4.19
N LEU A 70 1.27 -4.31 -4.92
CA LEU A 70 1.18 -5.70 -5.38
C LEU A 70 2.37 -6.07 -6.25
N TYR A 71 2.75 -5.19 -7.18
CA TYR A 71 3.88 -5.39 -8.08
C TYR A 71 4.78 -4.14 -8.11
N PRO A 72 6.11 -4.27 -8.01
CA PRO A 72 6.98 -3.12 -7.72
C PRO A 72 7.37 -2.29 -8.96
N GLN A 73 6.94 -2.65 -10.16
CA GLN A 73 7.27 -1.91 -11.39
C GLN A 73 6.66 -0.49 -11.37
N PRO A 74 7.47 0.59 -11.43
CA PRO A 74 6.95 1.93 -11.55
C PRO A 74 6.19 2.11 -12.87
N SER A 75 4.95 2.58 -12.79
CA SER A 75 4.16 2.98 -13.96
C SER A 75 3.02 3.92 -13.59
N THR A 76 2.79 4.92 -14.42
CA THR A 76 1.65 5.84 -14.26
C THR A 76 0.34 5.28 -14.81
N ASN A 77 0.42 4.24 -15.63
CA ASN A 77 -0.69 3.61 -16.31
C ASN A 77 -0.65 2.09 -16.06
N PRO A 78 -1.57 1.53 -15.25
CA PRO A 78 -1.58 0.09 -14.97
C PRO A 78 -1.69 -0.82 -16.21
N ASN A 79 -2.04 -0.28 -17.39
CA ASN A 79 -1.96 -1.01 -18.65
C ASN A 79 -0.53 -1.31 -19.13
N GLU A 80 0.47 -0.57 -18.66
CA GLU A 80 1.88 -0.70 -19.03
C GLU A 80 2.66 -1.58 -18.06
N LEU A 81 1.99 -2.14 -17.04
CA LEU A 81 2.57 -3.22 -16.27
C LEU A 81 2.91 -4.39 -17.18
N HIS A 82 4.00 -5.08 -16.88
CA HIS A 82 4.39 -6.32 -17.57
C HIS A 82 3.16 -7.19 -17.83
N SER A 83 3.06 -7.75 -19.03
CA SER A 83 2.01 -8.71 -19.34
C SER A 83 2.17 -9.96 -18.46
N ASP A 84 1.16 -10.84 -18.44
CA ASP A 84 1.26 -12.10 -17.68
C ASP A 84 2.43 -12.98 -18.16
N LYS A 85 2.85 -12.84 -19.43
CA LYS A 85 4.01 -13.55 -20.01
C LYS A 85 5.35 -12.93 -19.60
N GLU A 86 5.36 -11.64 -19.28
CA GLU A 86 6.55 -10.86 -18.90
C GLU A 86 6.64 -10.66 -17.37
N PHE A 87 5.80 -11.35 -16.61
CA PHE A 87 5.82 -11.31 -15.16
C PHE A 87 7.23 -11.63 -14.66
N ASN A 88 7.84 -10.67 -13.97
CA ASN A 88 9.21 -10.82 -13.48
C ASN A 88 9.17 -11.42 -12.07
N GLU A 89 9.42 -12.72 -11.99
CA GLU A 89 9.42 -13.46 -10.72
C GLU A 89 10.44 -12.88 -9.74
N SER A 90 11.62 -12.44 -10.20
CA SER A 90 12.63 -11.83 -9.34
C SER A 90 12.14 -10.52 -8.71
N TYR A 91 11.39 -9.71 -9.45
CA TYR A 91 10.78 -8.48 -8.91
C TYR A 91 9.75 -8.83 -7.83
N HIS A 92 8.92 -9.86 -8.07
CA HIS A 92 7.93 -10.32 -7.09
C HIS A 92 8.59 -10.85 -5.81
N GLN A 93 9.57 -11.75 -5.93
CA GLN A 93 10.26 -12.32 -4.78
C GLN A 93 10.98 -11.24 -3.97
N LYS A 94 11.67 -10.31 -4.64
CA LYS A 94 12.34 -9.21 -3.94
C LYS A 94 11.34 -8.28 -3.24
N ASN A 95 10.19 -8.01 -3.85
CA ASN A 95 9.12 -7.25 -3.20
C ASN A 95 8.63 -7.95 -1.92
N ILE A 96 8.43 -9.27 -1.96
CA ILE A 96 8.04 -10.07 -0.78
C ILE A 96 9.10 -10.01 0.32
N GLU A 97 10.39 -10.11 -0.04
CA GLU A 97 11.50 -9.98 0.90
C GLU A 97 11.53 -8.61 1.59
N GLU A 98 11.43 -7.54 0.82
CA GLU A 98 11.46 -6.18 1.38
C GLU A 98 10.24 -5.90 2.27
N ILE A 99 9.06 -6.41 1.90
CA ILE A 99 7.86 -6.34 2.76
C ILE A 99 8.09 -7.10 4.06
N ARG A 100 8.65 -8.32 4.01
CA ARG A 100 8.97 -9.11 5.20
C ARG A 100 9.94 -8.38 6.11
N HIS A 101 11.01 -7.83 5.53
CA HIS A 101 12.04 -7.09 6.26
C HIS A 101 11.47 -5.83 6.93
N LEU A 102 10.63 -5.09 6.21
CA LEU A 102 9.94 -3.91 6.74
C LEU A 102 9.06 -4.27 7.94
N LEU A 103 8.31 -5.37 7.85
CA LEU A 103 7.42 -5.83 8.92
C LEU A 103 8.18 -6.45 10.12
N SER A 104 9.35 -7.05 9.89
CA SER A 104 10.14 -7.68 10.95
C SER A 104 10.89 -6.69 11.84
N LYS A 105 11.09 -5.44 11.40
CA LYS A 105 11.87 -4.41 12.12
C LYS A 105 11.21 -3.87 13.40
N GLY A 106 10.13 -4.51 13.89
CA GLY A 106 9.50 -4.16 15.17
C GLY A 106 8.79 -2.82 15.10
N MET A 107 7.52 -2.83 14.67
CA MET A 107 6.64 -1.70 14.96
C MET A 107 6.16 -1.85 16.41
N GLU A 108 6.21 -0.77 17.20
CA GLU A 108 5.75 -0.77 18.61
C GLU A 108 4.35 -1.40 18.75
N ASN A 109 3.52 -1.24 17.71
CA ASN A 109 2.21 -1.85 17.59
C ASN A 109 2.07 -2.60 16.26
N LYS A 110 1.28 -3.68 16.26
CA LYS A 110 0.89 -4.35 15.01
C LYS A 110 0.16 -3.36 14.07
N PRO A 111 0.62 -3.15 12.83
CA PRO A 111 0.04 -2.17 11.91
C PRO A 111 -1.38 -2.53 11.45
N VAL A 112 -2.10 -1.50 11.02
CA VAL A 112 -3.34 -1.63 10.23
C VAL A 112 -2.98 -1.63 8.76
N ILE A 113 -3.52 -2.60 8.01
CA ILE A 113 -3.29 -2.71 6.57
C ILE A 113 -4.54 -2.30 5.80
N LEU A 114 -4.40 -1.34 4.89
CA LEU A 114 -5.42 -0.87 3.97
C LEU A 114 -5.21 -1.48 2.58
N VAL A 115 -6.20 -2.23 2.10
CA VAL A 115 -6.33 -2.66 0.71
C VAL A 115 -6.78 -1.47 -0.14
N ALA A 116 -5.92 -0.99 -1.02
CA ALA A 116 -6.11 0.25 -1.79
C ALA A 116 -6.06 0.06 -3.33
N PHE A 117 -6.08 -1.19 -3.82
CA PHE A 117 -6.03 -1.49 -5.26
C PHE A 117 -7.40 -1.58 -5.95
N GLY A 118 -8.51 -1.70 -5.20
CA GLY A 118 -9.87 -1.75 -5.76
C GLY A 118 -10.03 -2.79 -6.88
N ASN A 119 -10.73 -2.44 -7.96
CA ASN A 119 -10.96 -3.33 -9.09
C ASN A 119 -9.72 -3.54 -9.99
N LEU A 120 -8.65 -2.77 -9.80
CA LEU A 120 -7.44 -2.88 -10.63
C LEU A 120 -6.65 -4.17 -10.35
N ILE A 121 -6.96 -4.90 -9.28
CA ILE A 121 -6.42 -6.25 -9.06
C ILE A 121 -6.74 -7.22 -10.22
N GLY A 122 -7.82 -6.97 -10.98
CA GLY A 122 -8.17 -7.77 -12.16
C GLY A 122 -7.41 -7.38 -13.43
N LYS A 123 -6.47 -6.43 -13.37
CA LYS A 123 -5.79 -5.89 -14.56
C LYS A 123 -4.77 -6.84 -15.20
N ARG A 124 -4.21 -7.73 -14.37
CA ARG A 124 -3.25 -8.79 -14.71
C ARG A 124 -3.56 -9.98 -13.85
N ASN A 125 -3.40 -11.19 -14.38
CA ASN A 125 -3.72 -12.41 -13.63
C ASN A 125 -2.76 -12.61 -12.45
N TYR A 126 -1.49 -12.24 -12.59
CA TYR A 126 -0.51 -12.38 -11.52
C TYR A 126 -0.78 -11.49 -10.30
N LEU A 127 -1.54 -10.40 -10.41
CA LEU A 127 -1.75 -9.48 -9.27
C LEU A 127 -2.49 -10.14 -8.11
N LYS A 128 -3.38 -11.09 -8.38
CA LYS A 128 -4.04 -11.90 -7.35
C LYS A 128 -3.05 -12.81 -6.62
N ARG A 129 -2.14 -13.44 -7.39
CA ARG A 129 -1.04 -14.23 -6.82
C ARG A 129 -0.15 -13.35 -5.94
N CYS A 130 0.25 -12.18 -6.43
CA CYS A 130 1.03 -11.22 -5.65
C CYS A 130 0.33 -10.84 -4.35
N PHE A 131 -0.97 -10.54 -4.39
CA PHE A 131 -1.73 -10.20 -3.19
C PHE A 131 -1.77 -11.35 -2.19
N ARG A 132 -2.04 -12.58 -2.63
CA ARG A 132 -2.05 -13.77 -1.75
C ARG A 132 -0.71 -13.95 -1.05
N ASP A 133 0.39 -13.82 -1.79
CA ASP A 133 1.74 -14.02 -1.25
C ASP A 133 2.09 -12.89 -0.26
N ILE A 134 1.79 -11.62 -0.60
CA ILE A 134 1.95 -10.46 0.30
C ILE A 134 1.10 -10.62 1.57
N ALA A 135 -0.17 -10.99 1.42
CA ALA A 135 -1.08 -11.19 2.55
C ALA A 135 -0.57 -12.28 3.49
N SER A 136 -0.02 -13.37 2.95
CA SER A 136 0.60 -14.45 3.73
C SER A 136 1.78 -13.95 4.57
N VAL A 137 2.60 -13.04 4.03
CA VAL A 137 3.68 -12.39 4.79
C VAL A 137 3.15 -11.42 5.84
N CYS A 138 2.09 -10.68 5.54
CA CYS A 138 1.53 -9.67 6.44
C CYS A 138 0.74 -10.23 7.62
N LEU A 139 0.08 -11.39 7.46
CA LEU A 139 -0.84 -11.98 8.42
C LEU A 139 -0.30 -12.05 9.87
N PRO A 140 0.94 -12.51 10.12
CA PRO A 140 1.48 -12.58 11.49
C PRO A 140 1.70 -11.21 12.15
N TYR A 141 1.96 -10.18 11.35
CA TYR A 141 2.38 -8.85 11.81
C TYR A 141 1.23 -7.86 11.94
N CYS A 142 0.11 -8.05 11.23
CA CYS A 142 -0.98 -7.08 11.20
C CYS A 142 -1.96 -7.20 12.39
N LYS A 143 -2.58 -6.07 12.76
CA LYS A 143 -3.67 -6.00 13.76
C LYS A 143 -5.03 -6.22 13.11
N GLU A 144 -5.26 -5.55 11.99
CA GLU A 144 -6.51 -5.59 11.26
C GLU A 144 -6.29 -5.22 9.79
N TRP A 145 -7.15 -5.77 8.94
CA TRP A 145 -7.26 -5.44 7.53
C TRP A 145 -8.45 -4.52 7.31
N LYS A 146 -8.25 -3.49 6.48
CA LYS A 146 -9.26 -2.53 6.09
C LYS A 146 -9.31 -2.38 4.59
N GLN A 147 -10.44 -1.88 4.10
CA GLN A 147 -10.64 -1.42 2.74
C GLN A 147 -11.28 -0.04 2.75
N LEU A 148 -11.18 0.67 1.63
CA LEU A 148 -11.94 1.91 1.43
C LEU A 148 -13.45 1.61 1.52
N GLY A 149 -14.17 2.39 2.33
CA GLY A 149 -15.61 2.33 2.41
C GLY A 149 -16.30 2.80 1.12
N SER A 150 -17.52 2.35 0.90
CA SER A 150 -18.38 2.85 -0.17
C SER A 150 -18.66 4.34 0.04
N LEU A 151 -18.60 5.16 -1.02
CA LEU A 151 -19.00 6.57 -0.95
C LEU A 151 -20.51 6.65 -0.68
N THR A 152 -20.92 6.85 0.57
CA THR A 152 -22.33 7.09 0.89
C THR A 152 -22.74 8.49 0.45
N LYS A 153 -23.81 8.59 -0.35
CA LYS A 153 -24.27 9.78 -1.11
C LYS A 153 -24.69 11.02 -0.28
N LYS A 154 -24.49 11.06 1.03
CA LYS A 154 -24.88 12.20 1.87
C LYS A 154 -23.84 12.48 2.95
N ARG A 155 -23.41 13.75 3.01
CA ARG A 155 -22.41 14.39 3.89
C ARG A 155 -20.97 14.34 3.35
N LYS A 156 -20.30 15.49 3.49
CA LYS A 156 -18.94 15.80 3.03
C LYS A 156 -18.02 14.57 3.18
N SER A 157 -17.44 14.13 2.07
CA SER A 157 -16.72 12.87 1.91
C SER A 157 -15.54 12.74 2.88
N THR A 158 -15.76 12.14 4.04
CA THR A 158 -14.67 11.59 4.84
C THR A 158 -14.32 10.24 4.24
N ALA A 159 -13.03 10.03 3.95
CA ALA A 159 -12.53 8.75 3.44
C ALA A 159 -12.60 7.71 4.56
N SER A 160 -13.78 7.10 4.74
CA SER A 160 -14.01 6.07 5.74
C SER A 160 -13.31 4.77 5.31
N ILE A 161 -12.72 4.08 6.29
CA ILE A 161 -12.12 2.76 6.10
C ILE A 161 -12.92 1.75 6.92
N THR A 162 -13.27 0.62 6.30
CA THR A 162 -14.10 -0.41 6.92
C THR A 162 -13.27 -1.66 7.15
N ARG A 163 -13.44 -2.30 8.31
CA ARG A 163 -12.76 -3.55 8.67
C ARG A 163 -13.20 -4.69 7.74
N ILE A 164 -12.25 -5.51 7.31
CA ILE A 164 -12.51 -6.76 6.60
C ILE A 164 -12.66 -7.87 7.65
N THR A 165 -13.87 -8.41 7.80
CA THR A 165 -14.21 -9.42 8.83
C THR A 165 -14.30 -10.84 8.28
N SER A 166 -14.51 -11.01 6.97
CA SER A 166 -14.53 -12.31 6.30
C SER A 166 -13.80 -12.24 4.94
N THR A 167 -12.66 -12.93 4.94
CA THR A 167 -12.01 -13.54 3.77
C THR A 167 -11.18 -12.62 2.86
N LEU A 168 -9.88 -12.48 3.22
CA LEU A 168 -8.82 -12.12 2.26
C LEU A 168 -8.82 -13.03 1.02
N ALA A 169 -9.33 -14.27 1.13
CA ALA A 169 -9.44 -15.21 0.03
C ALA A 169 -10.50 -14.88 -1.03
N ARG A 170 -11.17 -13.72 -0.96
CA ARG A 170 -12.04 -13.19 -2.04
C ARG A 170 -11.29 -12.34 -3.07
N PHE A 171 -10.01 -12.03 -2.81
CA PHE A 171 -9.13 -11.32 -3.73
C PHE A 171 -8.28 -12.29 -4.55
#